data_AF-A0A432W1H0-F1
#
_entry.id   AF-A0A432W1H0-F1
#
_cell.length_a   1.000
_cell.length_b   1.000
_cell.length_c   1.000
_cell.angle_alpha   90.00
_cell.angle_beta   90.00
_cell.angle_gamma   90.00
#
_symmetry.space_group_name_H-M   'P 1'
#
loop_
_entity.id
_entity.type
_entity.pdbx_description
1 polymer ?
#
loop_
_entity_poly.entity_id
_entity_poly.type
_entity_poly.pdbx_seq_one_letter_code
_entity_poly.pdbx_strand_id
1 'polypeptide(L)'
;MCTISWCFEAHKLHVLINRDEQNSRASASGPELFKAQGISAAMPIDPQGGGSWTAFNDKGFVFCLLNNYQHQAQTQTASTSRGLLIKNLAHCANWDAINLRLEPRALTTYRPFILLIFDRFHEPVQFNWDGKQLRHILAPRSPVSSSSLAPRWTPWLRRTWARLKLPAHAGLEALKKLHASRGILGSAFGIAMRRATTQTISVTHITIGQHFGSMCYWPGYPEALSRETGEDLMVKLASSSQPVSRVSRVSSKTLLDTYQPQLAQSFGPIKWATLRWLIAEKRLNKLLQKLDSVPPDRVADKALQLLGVEPELQAMRWPDANARLVFVCNHPTGGVDGLIAIAALQKRYPNLRVIANDALLTLSHLQDLIVPVSVFEARKASTAAVTQAFAGKAPLLVFPAGKTARYSVHGELDDGAWAKSIATLSLRYRRSLVPMFIQSRNSSLFYCIHKVRNLLGIRLNLEMLLLPRETLKPYIRRPQFFIDVPMQPIELQACGVNDQQRMQWCKARSYALPRHFNEVNHDFRRPPCSRRAKPRPSA
;
A
#
# COMPACT_ATOMS: atom_id res chain seq x y z
N MET A 1 22.23 9.44 8.11
CA MET A 1 20.91 9.18 8.75
C MET A 1 19.91 10.13 8.10
N CYS A 2 18.61 9.81 8.04
CA CYS A 2 17.64 10.71 7.40
C CYS A 2 16.28 10.63 8.08
N THR A 3 15.47 11.69 7.94
CA THR A 3 14.05 11.71 8.32
C THR A 3 13.22 12.28 7.19
N ILE A 4 12.11 11.62 6.87
CA ILE A 4 11.18 12.00 5.81
C ILE A 4 9.80 12.17 6.43
N SER A 5 9.17 13.32 6.18
CA SER A 5 7.76 13.54 6.49
C SER A 5 7.04 14.13 5.28
N TRP A 6 5.74 13.91 5.23
CA TRP A 6 4.90 14.47 4.17
C TRP A 6 3.51 14.83 4.69
N CYS A 7 2.85 15.73 3.97
CA CYS A 7 1.45 16.06 4.13
C CYS A 7 0.80 16.32 2.76
N PHE A 8 -0.53 16.32 2.77
CA PHE A 8 -1.34 16.70 1.63
C PHE A 8 -2.19 17.89 2.02
N GLU A 9 -2.00 19.00 1.34
CA GLU A 9 -2.61 20.29 1.67
C GLU A 9 -3.02 20.98 0.37
N ALA A 10 -4.26 21.45 0.27
CA ALA A 10 -4.77 22.18 -0.89
C ALA A 10 -4.43 21.53 -2.25
N HIS A 11 -4.64 20.21 -2.37
CA HIS A 11 -4.30 19.42 -3.57
C HIS A 11 -2.82 19.48 -3.98
N LYS A 12 -1.93 19.61 -3.00
CA LYS A 12 -0.48 19.51 -3.17
C LYS A 12 0.05 18.41 -2.26
N LEU A 13 1.01 17.65 -2.76
CA LEU A 13 1.89 16.83 -1.94
C LEU A 13 3.06 17.70 -1.51
N HIS A 14 3.36 17.71 -0.22
CA HIS A 14 4.60 18.28 0.32
C HIS A 14 5.42 17.18 0.98
N VAL A 15 6.69 17.05 0.61
CA VAL A 15 7.64 16.09 1.20
C VAL A 15 8.83 16.85 1.75
N LEU A 16 9.15 16.68 3.03
CA LEU A 16 10.35 17.23 3.67
C LEU A 16 11.31 16.13 4.04
N ILE A 17 12.60 16.37 3.80
CA ILE A 17 13.67 15.39 3.98
C ILE A 17 14.83 16.05 4.71
N ASN A 18 15.18 15.55 5.89
CA ASN A 18 16.45 15.87 6.54
C ASN A 18 17.52 14.88 6.05
N ARG A 19 18.63 15.41 5.55
CA ARG A 19 19.83 14.64 5.25
C ARG A 19 20.82 14.80 6.40
N ASP A 20 21.08 13.71 7.11
CA ASP A 20 22.09 13.67 8.15
C ASP A 20 23.34 12.94 7.66
N GLU A 21 24.49 13.56 7.84
CA GLU A 21 25.76 13.11 7.30
C GLU A 21 26.95 13.49 8.18
N GLN A 22 28.12 12.92 7.91
CA GLN A 22 29.38 13.28 8.55
C GLN A 22 29.73 14.75 8.30
N ASN A 23 30.24 15.42 9.33
CA ASN A 23 30.61 16.83 9.28
C ASN A 23 31.73 17.10 8.26
N SER A 24 32.56 16.10 7.97
CA SER A 24 33.66 16.16 7.01
C SER A 24 33.25 15.95 5.55
N ARG A 25 32.00 15.54 5.28
CA ARG A 25 31.55 15.28 3.91
C ARG A 25 31.26 16.60 3.19
N ALA A 26 31.69 16.70 1.92
CA ALA A 26 31.41 17.87 1.10
C ALA A 26 29.89 18.10 0.96
N SER A 27 29.48 19.37 1.00
CA SER A 27 28.10 19.79 0.77
C SER A 27 27.62 19.33 -0.61
N ALA A 28 26.37 18.87 -0.69
CA ALA A 28 25.77 18.57 -1.98
C ALA A 28 25.51 19.85 -2.79
N SER A 29 25.51 19.71 -4.12
CA SER A 29 25.00 20.77 -4.99
C SER A 29 23.49 20.89 -4.86
N GLY A 30 23.00 22.08 -5.19
CA GLY A 30 21.59 22.39 -5.32
C GLY A 30 20.81 21.46 -6.24
N PRO A 31 19.48 21.60 -6.29
CA PRO A 31 18.66 20.83 -7.20
C PRO A 31 18.96 21.22 -8.65
N GLU A 32 19.41 20.24 -9.43
CA GLU A 32 19.67 20.39 -10.87
C GLU A 32 18.67 19.58 -11.69
N LEU A 33 18.43 20.01 -12.94
CA LEU A 33 17.55 19.31 -13.87
C LEU A 33 18.35 18.34 -14.75
N PHE A 34 17.99 17.06 -14.70
CA PHE A 34 18.56 16.01 -15.54
C PHE A 34 17.51 15.51 -16.52
N LYS A 35 17.92 15.25 -17.76
CA LYS A 35 17.06 14.64 -18.78
C LYS A 35 17.67 13.32 -19.25
N ALA A 36 16.92 12.24 -19.15
CA ALA A 36 17.26 10.96 -19.74
C ALA A 36 15.99 10.19 -20.11
N GLN A 37 16.04 9.41 -21.19
CA GLN A 37 14.91 8.58 -21.66
C GLN A 37 13.61 9.38 -21.87
N GLY A 38 13.71 10.65 -22.27
CA GLY A 38 12.57 11.54 -22.49
C GLY A 38 11.85 11.99 -21.21
N ILE A 39 12.48 11.80 -20.03
CA ILE A 39 11.95 12.20 -18.73
C ILE A 39 12.91 13.22 -18.11
N SER A 40 12.34 14.31 -17.63
CA SER A 40 13.06 15.33 -16.87
C SER A 40 12.91 15.06 -15.38
N ALA A 41 14.02 15.05 -14.64
CA ALA A 41 14.06 14.83 -13.21
C ALA A 41 14.88 15.91 -12.51
N ALA A 42 14.40 16.37 -11.37
CA ALA A 42 15.06 17.32 -10.50
C ALA A 42 15.61 16.59 -9.27
N MET A 43 16.91 16.80 -8.97
CA MET A 43 17.53 16.21 -7.78
C MET A 43 18.79 16.98 -7.36
N PRO A 44 19.11 17.05 -6.05
CA PRO A 44 20.42 17.49 -5.59
C PRO A 44 21.46 16.39 -5.79
N ILE A 45 22.74 16.73 -5.96
CA ILE A 45 23.79 15.74 -6.21
C ILE A 45 24.79 15.66 -5.06
N ASP A 46 25.08 14.44 -4.63
CA ASP A 46 26.19 14.14 -3.73
C ASP A 46 27.50 14.10 -4.53
N PRO A 47 28.43 15.07 -4.35
CA PRO A 47 29.64 15.18 -5.17
C PRO A 47 30.58 13.97 -5.03
N GLN A 48 30.57 13.28 -3.88
CA GLN A 48 31.39 12.09 -3.68
C GLN A 48 30.76 10.82 -4.25
N GLY A 49 29.42 10.75 -4.23
CA GLY A 49 28.68 9.55 -4.63
C GLY A 49 28.18 9.57 -6.08
N GLY A 50 28.21 10.73 -6.74
CA GLY A 50 27.68 10.96 -8.09
C GLY A 50 26.17 10.75 -8.25
N GLY A 51 25.47 10.48 -7.14
CA GLY A 51 24.05 10.14 -7.08
C GLY A 51 23.28 11.07 -6.14
N SER A 52 22.04 10.72 -5.83
CA SER A 52 21.16 11.53 -4.99
C SER A 52 20.42 10.72 -3.92
N TRP A 53 19.98 11.35 -2.84
CA TRP A 53 19.09 10.72 -1.85
C TRP A 53 17.62 11.00 -2.13
N THR A 54 17.31 11.95 -3.01
CA THR A 54 15.94 12.32 -3.34
C THR A 54 15.82 12.85 -4.76
N ALA A 55 14.70 12.61 -5.42
CA ALA A 55 14.41 13.16 -6.73
C ALA A 55 12.91 13.28 -6.95
N PHE A 56 12.50 14.17 -7.85
CA PHE A 56 11.16 14.09 -8.46
C PHE A 56 11.25 14.26 -9.97
N ASN A 57 10.25 13.78 -10.72
CA ASN A 57 10.26 13.86 -12.17
C ASN A 57 8.99 14.49 -12.77
N ASP A 58 9.03 14.77 -14.08
CA ASP A 58 7.94 15.40 -14.83
C ASP A 58 6.66 14.55 -14.98
N LYS A 59 6.72 13.28 -14.58
CA LYS A 59 5.55 12.39 -14.45
C LYS A 59 4.86 12.50 -13.08
N GLY A 60 5.49 13.21 -12.14
CA GLY A 60 4.99 13.44 -10.79
C GLY A 60 5.39 12.38 -9.77
N PHE A 61 6.35 11.51 -10.09
CA PHE A 61 6.94 10.62 -9.10
C PHE A 61 7.91 11.37 -8.21
N VAL A 62 7.91 11.04 -6.91
CA VAL A 62 8.93 11.49 -5.95
C VAL A 62 9.58 10.26 -5.33
N PHE A 63 10.91 10.24 -5.31
CA PHE A 63 11.71 9.14 -4.79
C PHE A 63 12.54 9.65 -3.63
N CYS A 64 12.48 8.98 -2.49
CA CYS A 64 13.27 9.38 -1.33
C CYS A 64 13.90 8.16 -0.66
N LEU A 65 15.22 8.18 -0.46
CA LEU A 65 15.97 7.04 0.07
C LEU A 65 16.54 7.34 1.46
N LEU A 66 16.41 6.36 2.35
CA LEU A 66 17.08 6.31 3.63
C LEU A 66 17.96 5.04 3.72
N ASN A 67 18.98 5.12 4.57
CA ASN A 67 19.79 3.95 4.90
C ASN A 67 19.03 3.00 5.83
N ASN A 68 19.11 1.69 5.59
CA ASN A 68 18.52 0.69 6.49
C ASN A 68 19.57 0.12 7.45
N TYR A 69 19.89 0.88 8.50
CA TYR A 69 20.92 0.52 9.47
C TYR A 69 20.61 -0.77 10.27
N GLN A 70 19.36 -1.21 10.33
CA GLN A 70 18.98 -2.44 11.04
C GLN A 70 19.57 -3.70 10.41
N HIS A 71 19.85 -3.67 9.10
CA HIS A 71 20.33 -4.82 8.33
C HIS A 71 21.75 -4.63 7.76
N GLN A 72 22.39 -3.49 8.04
CA GLN A 72 23.65 -3.11 7.41
C GLN A 72 24.85 -3.98 7.83
N ALA A 73 24.82 -4.58 9.03
CA ALA A 73 25.88 -5.48 9.50
C ALA A 73 25.94 -6.82 8.73
N GLN A 74 24.92 -7.16 7.94
CA GLN A 74 24.77 -8.48 7.32
C GLN A 74 25.28 -8.56 5.87
N THR A 75 25.83 -7.47 5.30
CA THR A 75 26.21 -7.38 3.88
C THR A 75 27.64 -6.87 3.69
N GLN A 76 28.57 -7.77 3.39
CA GLN A 76 30.00 -7.43 3.14
C GLN A 76 30.34 -7.15 1.66
N THR A 77 29.46 -7.45 0.70
CA THR A 77 29.80 -7.47 -0.75
C THR A 77 29.19 -6.35 -1.61
N ALA A 78 28.48 -5.38 -1.04
CA ALA A 78 27.84 -4.32 -1.82
C ALA A 78 28.81 -3.18 -2.20
N SER A 79 29.01 -2.95 -3.50
CA SER A 79 29.93 -1.96 -4.06
C SER A 79 29.27 -0.69 -4.61
N THR A 80 27.96 -0.74 -4.92
CA THR A 80 27.28 0.37 -5.62
C THR A 80 26.66 1.37 -4.63
N SER A 81 26.84 2.67 -4.90
CA SER A 81 26.18 3.73 -4.14
C SER A 81 24.66 3.68 -4.31
N ARG A 82 23.94 3.69 -3.18
CA ARG A 82 22.46 3.82 -3.16
C ARG A 82 21.97 5.09 -3.85
N GLY A 83 22.80 6.13 -3.94
CA GLY A 83 22.42 7.37 -4.61
C GLY A 83 22.24 7.20 -6.13
N LEU A 84 22.93 6.23 -6.73
CA LEU A 84 22.78 5.90 -8.15
C LEU A 84 21.44 5.21 -8.42
N LEU A 85 20.89 4.48 -7.45
CA LEU A 85 19.55 3.91 -7.56
C LEU A 85 18.49 5.01 -7.73
N ILE A 86 18.57 6.09 -6.93
CA ILE A 86 17.65 7.23 -7.08
C ILE A 86 17.78 7.86 -8.46
N LYS A 87 19.00 8.09 -8.94
CA LYS A 87 19.25 8.65 -10.27
C LYS A 87 18.63 7.77 -11.38
N ASN A 88 18.74 6.45 -11.25
CA ASN A 88 18.16 5.50 -12.20
C ASN A 88 16.62 5.46 -12.15
N LEU A 89 16.04 5.53 -10.95
CA LEU A 89 14.58 5.52 -10.76
C LEU A 89 13.92 6.84 -11.16
N ALA A 90 14.61 7.97 -10.99
CA ALA A 90 14.10 9.30 -11.32
C ALA A 90 13.68 9.43 -12.79
N HIS A 91 14.27 8.61 -13.67
CA HIS A 91 13.97 8.57 -15.10
C HIS A 91 12.98 7.45 -15.48
N CYS A 92 12.16 6.96 -14.54
CA CYS A 92 11.08 6.03 -14.84
C CYS A 92 9.77 6.75 -15.17
N ALA A 93 9.11 6.31 -16.26
CA ALA A 93 7.83 6.87 -16.68
C ALA A 93 6.62 6.40 -15.85
N ASN A 94 6.69 5.18 -15.30
CA ASN A 94 5.57 4.50 -14.67
C ASN A 94 6.03 3.41 -13.68
N TRP A 95 5.07 2.82 -12.97
CA TRP A 95 5.34 1.74 -12.01
C TRP A 95 5.97 0.50 -12.63
N ASP A 96 5.73 0.17 -13.90
CA ASP A 96 6.34 -0.98 -14.56
C ASP A 96 7.86 -0.80 -14.67
N ALA A 97 8.29 0.36 -15.16
CA ALA A 97 9.70 0.73 -15.27
C ALA A 97 10.40 0.80 -13.91
N ILE A 98 9.68 1.24 -12.87
CA ILE A 98 10.16 1.27 -11.47
C ILE A 98 10.34 -0.15 -10.95
N ASN A 99 9.32 -1.00 -11.05
CA ASN A 99 9.35 -2.35 -10.51
C ASN A 99 10.44 -3.22 -11.16
N LEU A 100 10.67 -3.07 -12.47
CA LEU A 100 11.76 -3.75 -13.18
C LEU A 100 13.13 -3.41 -12.57
N ARG A 101 13.36 -2.14 -12.21
CA ARG A 101 14.60 -1.68 -11.57
C ARG A 101 14.70 -2.06 -10.10
N LEU A 102 13.57 -2.38 -9.46
CA LEU A 102 13.49 -2.82 -8.07
C LEU A 102 13.42 -4.34 -7.92
N GLU A 103 13.58 -5.11 -9.00
CA GLU A 103 13.65 -6.56 -8.88
C GLU A 103 14.79 -6.98 -7.94
N PRO A 104 14.57 -7.93 -7.01
CA PRO A 104 15.58 -8.30 -6.00
C PRO A 104 16.95 -8.65 -6.58
N ARG A 105 17.00 -9.25 -7.79
CA ARG A 105 18.24 -9.56 -8.49
C ARG A 105 19.08 -8.31 -8.80
N ALA A 106 18.43 -7.24 -9.25
CA ALA A 106 19.09 -5.96 -9.55
C ALA A 106 19.53 -5.22 -8.28
N LEU A 107 18.93 -5.52 -7.12
CA LEU A 107 19.20 -4.85 -5.86
C LEU A 107 20.38 -5.46 -5.07
N THR A 108 20.87 -6.63 -5.46
CA THR A 108 21.94 -7.36 -4.76
C THR A 108 23.26 -6.58 -4.65
N THR A 109 23.50 -5.63 -5.55
CA THR A 109 24.70 -4.76 -5.55
C THR A 109 24.62 -3.60 -4.57
N TYR A 110 23.43 -3.33 -4.01
CA TYR A 110 23.19 -2.21 -3.09
C TYR A 110 23.10 -2.68 -1.64
N ARG A 111 23.65 -1.85 -0.75
CA ARG A 111 23.47 -2.00 0.70
C ARG A 111 21.99 -1.83 1.09
N PRO A 112 21.53 -2.41 2.21
CA PRO A 112 20.17 -2.25 2.71
C PRO A 112 19.69 -0.79 2.74
N PHE A 113 18.45 -0.58 2.31
CA PHE A 113 17.84 0.75 2.22
C PHE A 113 16.32 0.72 2.47
N ILE A 114 15.79 1.89 2.80
CA ILE A 114 14.36 2.18 2.83
C ILE A 114 14.10 3.20 1.73
N LEU A 115 13.20 2.91 0.80
CA LEU A 115 12.85 3.78 -0.31
C LEU A 115 11.37 4.10 -0.24
N LEU A 116 11.03 5.39 -0.23
CA LEU A 116 9.66 5.87 -0.36
C LEU A 116 9.46 6.37 -1.79
N ILE A 117 8.42 5.85 -2.45
CA ILE A 117 8.02 6.31 -3.77
C ILE A 117 6.60 6.86 -3.68
N PHE A 118 6.45 8.13 -4.04
CA PHE A 118 5.16 8.81 -4.18
C PHE A 118 4.79 8.87 -5.65
N ASP A 119 3.51 8.67 -5.92
CA ASP A 119 2.91 8.87 -7.24
C ASP A 119 1.91 10.03 -7.15
N ARG A 120 2.40 11.24 -7.43
CA ARG A 120 1.67 12.50 -7.31
C ARG A 120 1.04 12.66 -5.93
N PHE A 121 -0.28 12.50 -5.86
CA PHE A 121 -1.04 12.69 -4.65
C PHE A 121 -1.22 11.38 -3.88
N HIS A 122 -0.87 10.20 -4.38
CA HIS A 122 -1.07 8.95 -3.64
C HIS A 122 -0.21 8.86 -2.37
N GLU A 123 -0.68 8.09 -1.38
CA GLU A 123 0.19 7.76 -0.25
C GLU A 123 1.36 6.90 -0.74
N PRO A 124 2.58 7.11 -0.20
CA PRO A 124 3.76 6.46 -0.75
C PRO A 124 3.70 4.94 -0.58
N VAL A 125 4.47 4.25 -1.41
CA VAL A 125 4.84 2.85 -1.16
C VAL A 125 6.25 2.87 -0.54
N GLN A 126 6.40 2.24 0.63
CA GLN A 126 7.70 2.08 1.27
C GLN A 126 8.30 0.73 0.93
N PHE A 127 9.42 0.74 0.22
CA PHE A 127 10.23 -0.43 -0.09
C PHE A 127 11.33 -0.58 0.96
N ASN A 128 11.39 -1.74 1.61
CA ASN A 128 12.43 -2.09 2.56
C ASN A 128 13.30 -3.19 1.95
N TRP A 129 14.51 -2.81 1.54
CA TRP A 129 15.54 -3.74 1.11
C TRP A 129 16.43 -4.09 2.32
N ASP A 130 16.50 -5.37 2.66
CA ASP A 130 17.34 -5.87 3.75
C ASP A 130 18.68 -6.48 3.28
N GLY A 131 18.95 -6.41 1.97
CA GLY A 131 20.12 -7.05 1.33
C GLY A 131 19.80 -8.42 0.71
N LYS A 132 18.62 -8.98 0.98
CA LYS A 132 18.16 -10.28 0.46
C LYS A 132 16.75 -10.22 -0.10
N GLN A 133 15.86 -9.51 0.58
CA GLN A 133 14.43 -9.41 0.27
C GLN A 133 14.02 -7.96 0.17
N LEU A 134 13.09 -7.71 -0.76
CA LEU A 134 12.39 -6.44 -0.89
C LEU A 134 10.97 -6.61 -0.37
N ARG A 135 10.62 -5.88 0.68
CA ARG A 135 9.26 -5.86 1.25
C ARG A 135 8.62 -4.51 1.02
N HIS A 136 7.33 -4.49 0.70
CA HIS A 136 6.60 -3.25 0.44
C HIS A 136 5.63 -3.00 1.60
N ILE A 137 5.63 -1.79 2.15
CA ILE A 137 4.61 -1.33 3.10
C ILE A 137 3.72 -0.34 2.38
N LEU A 138 2.43 -0.64 2.33
CA LEU A 138 1.42 0.22 1.72
C LEU A 138 0.95 1.29 2.70
N ALA A 139 0.78 2.52 2.18
CA ALA A 139 0.28 3.66 2.94
C ALA A 139 0.97 3.82 4.32
N PRO A 140 2.32 3.86 4.36
CA PRO A 140 3.07 3.98 5.60
C PRO A 140 2.69 5.30 6.30
N ARG A 141 2.97 5.39 7.59
CA ARG A 141 2.72 6.62 8.35
C ARG A 141 3.91 7.56 8.33
N SER A 142 3.63 8.84 8.11
CA SER A 142 4.56 9.95 8.30
C SER A 142 4.83 10.19 9.81
N PRO A 143 6.08 10.46 10.25
CA PRO A 143 7.32 10.40 9.48
C PRO A 143 7.93 8.98 9.43
N VAL A 144 8.79 8.77 8.43
CA VAL A 144 9.70 7.63 8.32
C VAL A 144 11.11 8.13 8.57
N SER A 145 11.88 7.45 9.43
CA SER A 145 13.25 7.86 9.76
C SER A 145 14.17 6.66 9.92
N SER A 146 15.47 6.92 9.79
CA SER A 146 16.54 5.95 10.01
C SER A 146 17.62 6.53 10.92
N SER A 147 18.29 5.68 11.68
CA SER A 147 19.40 6.08 12.56
C SER A 147 20.43 4.96 12.66
N SER A 148 21.72 5.33 12.70
CA SER A 148 22.81 4.40 13.04
C SER A 148 22.91 4.19 14.56
N LEU A 149 22.56 5.20 15.37
CA LEU A 149 22.45 5.08 16.82
C LEU A 149 21.12 4.44 17.15
N ALA A 150 21.14 3.35 17.91
CA ALA A 150 19.96 2.56 18.28
C ALA A 150 18.94 2.41 17.12
N PRO A 151 19.29 1.67 16.04
CA PRO A 151 18.54 1.65 14.77
C PRO A 151 17.05 1.28 14.85
N ARG A 152 16.60 0.71 15.98
CA ARG A 152 15.18 0.41 16.27
C ARG A 152 14.50 1.50 17.11
N TRP A 153 15.21 2.06 18.08
CA TRP A 153 14.65 2.99 19.07
C TRP A 153 14.57 4.43 18.56
N THR A 154 15.61 4.95 17.92
CA THR A 154 15.60 6.34 17.45
C THR A 154 14.48 6.63 16.45
N PRO A 155 14.21 5.77 15.44
CA PRO A 155 13.08 5.99 14.55
C PRO A 155 11.72 5.95 15.25
N TRP A 156 11.58 5.05 16.24
CA TRP A 156 10.38 4.97 17.07
C TRP A 156 10.18 6.26 17.89
N LEU A 157 11.24 6.76 18.54
CA LEU A 157 11.22 8.01 19.31
C LEU A 157 10.82 9.21 18.43
N ARG A 158 11.45 9.36 17.25
CA ARG A 158 11.12 10.44 16.30
C ARG A 158 9.65 10.37 15.86
N ARG A 159 9.14 9.18 15.59
CA ARG A 159 7.72 8.98 15.22
C ARG A 159 6.77 9.31 16.37
N THR A 160 7.11 8.90 17.60
CA THR A 160 6.32 9.21 18.80
C THR A 160 6.30 10.71 19.05
N TRP A 161 7.46 11.38 18.95
CA TRP A 161 7.57 12.83 19.08
C TRP A 161 6.71 13.57 18.03
N ALA A 162 6.81 13.17 16.76
CA ALA A 162 6.00 13.75 15.70
C ALA A 162 4.50 13.61 15.97
N ARG A 163 4.04 12.46 16.46
CA ARG A 163 2.62 12.25 16.82
C ARG A 163 2.14 13.14 17.97
N LEU A 164 3.02 13.46 18.91
CA LEU A 164 2.68 14.34 20.04
C LEU A 164 2.66 15.82 19.63
N LYS A 165 3.48 16.21 18.64
CA LYS A 165 3.62 17.61 18.23
C LYS A 165 2.78 18.02 17.02
N LEU A 166 2.45 17.08 16.15
CA LEU A 166 1.65 17.37 14.96
C LEU A 166 0.14 17.24 15.25
N PRO A 167 -0.68 18.22 14.84
CA PRO A 167 -2.13 18.06 14.85
C PRO A 167 -2.54 16.96 13.86
N ALA A 168 -3.77 16.45 14.00
CA ALA A 168 -4.32 15.40 13.13
C ALA A 168 -4.28 15.77 11.63
N HIS A 169 -4.31 17.06 11.32
CA HIS A 169 -4.18 17.63 9.98
C HIS A 169 -3.01 18.61 9.95
N ALA A 170 -1.78 18.09 10.05
CA ALA A 170 -0.58 18.91 9.95
C ALA A 170 -0.33 19.37 8.51
N GLY A 171 -0.38 20.69 8.29
CA GLY A 171 0.05 21.34 7.06
C GLY A 171 1.57 21.51 6.97
N LEU A 172 2.03 22.15 5.89
CA LEU A 172 3.45 22.33 5.58
C LEU A 172 4.23 23.00 6.72
N GLU A 173 3.68 24.06 7.32
CA GLU A 173 4.36 24.84 8.36
C GLU A 173 4.61 24.02 9.64
N ALA A 174 3.69 23.12 10.00
CA ALA A 174 3.88 22.21 11.13
C ALA A 174 5.01 21.20 10.84
N LEU A 175 5.14 20.74 9.59
CA LEU A 175 6.24 19.85 9.19
C LEU A 175 7.60 20.58 9.17
N LYS A 176 7.68 21.82 8.71
CA LYS A 176 8.92 22.61 8.79
C LYS A 176 9.40 22.76 10.23
N LYS A 177 8.51 23.11 11.15
CA LYS A 177 8.80 23.18 12.59
C LYS A 177 9.27 21.82 13.15
N LEU A 178 8.66 20.72 12.70
CA LEU A 178 9.09 19.38 13.07
C LEU A 178 10.51 19.07 12.55
N HIS A 179 10.84 19.47 11.33
CA HIS A 179 12.14 19.21 10.70
C HIS A 179 13.29 20.03 11.28
N ALA A 180 13.01 21.16 11.92
CA ALA A 180 13.95 21.93 12.74
C ALA A 180 14.01 21.45 14.22
N SER A 181 13.22 20.44 14.60
CA SER A 181 13.08 20.01 15.99
C SER A 181 14.24 19.16 16.49
N ARG A 182 14.79 19.54 17.66
CA ARG A 182 15.80 18.77 18.41
C ARG A 182 15.24 17.53 19.12
N GLY A 183 13.92 17.29 19.11
CA GLY A 183 13.28 16.14 19.77
C GLY A 183 13.30 16.21 21.31
N ILE A 184 12.75 15.17 21.96
CA ILE A 184 12.55 15.14 23.42
C ILE A 184 13.81 14.73 24.21
N LEU A 185 14.67 13.91 23.62
CA LEU A 185 15.93 13.43 24.24
C LEU A 185 17.16 14.20 23.71
N GLY A 186 16.95 15.44 23.27
CA GLY A 186 18.00 16.28 22.69
C GLY A 186 18.39 15.92 21.25
N SER A 187 19.27 16.76 20.69
CA SER A 187 19.63 16.76 19.26
C SER A 187 20.26 15.46 18.77
N ALA A 188 20.82 14.61 19.64
CA ALA A 188 21.36 13.31 19.21
C ALA A 188 20.27 12.34 18.70
N PHE A 189 19.06 12.46 19.22
CA PHE A 189 17.88 11.65 18.87
C PHE A 189 16.82 12.44 18.07
N GLY A 190 16.95 13.76 18.03
CA GLY A 190 16.08 14.69 17.31
C GLY A 190 15.97 14.45 15.80
N ILE A 191 15.02 15.15 15.18
CA ILE A 191 14.82 15.14 13.72
C ILE A 191 15.86 16.05 13.05
N ALA A 192 16.03 17.26 13.57
CA ALA A 192 17.24 18.06 13.39
C ALA A 192 18.32 17.46 14.31
N MET A 193 19.18 16.64 13.72
CA MET A 193 20.11 15.80 14.45
C MET A 193 21.49 16.45 14.56
N ARG A 194 22.09 16.47 15.74
CA ARG A 194 23.48 16.91 15.94
C ARG A 194 24.19 15.99 16.92
N ARG A 195 25.34 15.44 16.49
CA ARG A 195 26.28 14.61 17.27
C ARG A 195 27.71 15.08 17.00
N ALA A 196 28.68 14.54 17.73
CA ALA A 196 30.08 14.95 17.64
C ALA A 196 30.64 14.95 16.20
N THR A 197 30.37 13.91 15.42
CA THR A 197 30.94 13.72 14.06
C THR A 197 29.90 13.76 12.94
N THR A 198 28.61 13.83 13.26
CA THR A 198 27.52 13.78 12.27
C THR A 198 26.40 14.75 12.64
N GLN A 199 25.81 15.42 11.66
CA GLN A 199 24.65 16.30 11.86
C GLN A 199 23.71 16.30 10.65
N THR A 200 22.52 16.87 10.81
CA THR A 200 21.70 17.28 9.67
C THR A 200 22.43 18.39 8.92
N ILE A 201 22.79 18.12 7.67
CA ILE A 201 23.56 19.03 6.81
C ILE A 201 22.71 19.71 5.75
N SER A 202 21.48 19.24 5.53
CA SER A 202 20.54 19.89 4.62
C SER A 202 19.10 19.46 4.90
N VAL A 203 18.18 20.31 4.46
CA VAL A 203 16.76 19.99 4.34
C VAL A 203 16.34 20.17 2.88
N THR A 204 15.55 19.22 2.36
CA THR A 204 14.96 19.32 1.03
C THR A 204 13.44 19.31 1.17
N HIS A 205 12.76 20.26 0.53
CA HIS A 205 11.30 20.28 0.42
C HIS A 205 10.90 20.12 -1.04
N ILE A 206 10.11 19.10 -1.31
CA ILE A 206 9.52 18.85 -2.62
C ILE A 206 8.02 19.17 -2.55
N THR A 207 7.52 19.93 -3.51
CA THR A 207 6.09 20.19 -3.68
C THR A 207 5.64 19.65 -5.02
N ILE A 208 4.61 18.81 -5.04
CA ILE A 208 3.95 18.35 -6.27
C ILE A 208 2.53 18.90 -6.28
N GLY A 209 2.24 19.77 -7.24
CA GLY A 209 0.90 20.25 -7.56
C GLY A 209 0.33 19.58 -8.81
N GLN A 210 -0.81 20.07 -9.30
CA GLN A 210 -1.50 19.46 -10.46
C GLN A 210 -0.71 19.56 -11.77
N HIS A 211 0.00 20.67 -11.96
CA HIS A 211 0.69 20.99 -13.21
C HIS A 211 2.15 21.42 -13.00
N PHE A 212 2.65 21.35 -11.77
CA PHE A 212 4.00 21.76 -11.43
C PHE A 212 4.56 20.89 -10.31
N GLY A 213 5.87 20.68 -10.34
CA GLY A 213 6.65 20.18 -9.24
C GLY A 213 7.73 21.22 -8.91
N SER A 214 8.04 21.40 -7.64
CA SER A 214 9.15 22.24 -7.20
C SER A 214 10.00 21.55 -6.15
N MET A 215 11.29 21.87 -6.12
CA MET A 215 12.20 21.45 -5.07
C MET A 215 12.93 22.66 -4.51
N CYS A 216 12.83 22.83 -3.19
CA CYS A 216 13.55 23.81 -2.40
C CYS A 216 14.63 23.08 -1.59
N TYR A 217 15.87 23.57 -1.64
CA TYR A 217 16.99 22.99 -0.92
C TYR A 217 17.63 24.01 0.03
N TRP A 218 17.72 23.65 1.31
CA TRP A 218 18.41 24.42 2.34
C TRP A 218 19.69 23.70 2.76
N PRO A 219 20.88 24.21 2.40
CA PRO A 219 22.12 23.71 2.96
C PRO A 219 22.29 24.15 4.42
N GLY A 220 23.00 23.35 5.20
CA GLY A 220 23.30 23.62 6.60
C GLY A 220 22.32 23.01 7.60
N TYR A 221 22.60 23.26 8.88
CA TYR A 221 21.79 22.76 9.99
C TYR A 221 20.48 23.56 10.10
N PRO A 222 19.31 22.90 10.20
CA PRO A 222 18.03 23.61 10.17
C PRO A 222 17.71 24.24 11.52
N GLU A 223 18.00 25.54 11.66
CA GLU A 223 17.56 26.35 12.80
C GLU A 223 16.17 26.95 12.57
N ALA A 224 15.93 27.48 11.37
CA ALA A 224 14.64 27.90 10.86
C ALA A 224 14.57 27.62 9.33
N LEU A 225 13.39 27.29 8.81
CA LEU A 225 13.17 26.99 7.39
C LEU A 225 12.28 28.08 6.77
N SER A 226 12.88 29.05 6.08
CA SER A 226 12.17 30.12 5.34
C SER A 226 12.38 29.96 3.83
N ARG A 227 11.47 30.48 3.00
CA ARG A 227 11.61 30.38 1.53
C ARG A 227 12.77 31.22 0.98
N GLU A 228 13.09 32.34 1.62
CA GLU A 228 14.12 33.28 1.16
C GLU A 228 15.55 32.71 1.19
N THR A 229 15.75 31.59 1.89
CA THR A 229 17.08 30.99 2.12
C THR A 229 17.31 29.70 1.32
N GLY A 230 16.38 29.31 0.46
CA GLY A 230 16.44 28.04 -0.28
C GLY A 230 16.63 28.21 -1.78
N GLU A 231 17.36 27.29 -2.41
CA GLU A 231 17.46 27.20 -3.86
C GLU A 231 16.22 26.49 -4.42
N ASP A 232 15.45 27.17 -5.29
CA ASP A 232 14.19 26.69 -5.85
C ASP A 232 14.34 26.28 -7.33
N LEU A 233 13.93 25.06 -7.65
CA LEU A 233 13.77 24.58 -9.03
C LEU A 233 12.33 24.21 -9.30
N MET A 234 11.76 24.71 -10.40
CA MET A 234 10.40 24.40 -10.86
C MET A 234 10.41 23.56 -12.13
N VAL A 235 9.51 22.58 -12.21
CA VAL A 235 9.32 21.68 -13.36
C VAL A 235 7.83 21.58 -13.67
N LYS A 236 7.46 21.68 -14.94
CA LYS A 236 6.07 21.49 -15.40
C LYS A 236 5.71 20.00 -15.39
N LEU A 237 4.53 19.66 -14.87
CA LEU A 237 4.04 18.28 -14.83
C LEU A 237 2.96 18.03 -15.88
N ALA A 238 2.87 16.78 -16.35
CA ALA A 238 1.77 16.34 -17.20
C ALA A 238 0.42 16.43 -16.45
N SER A 239 -0.65 16.84 -17.14
CA SER A 239 -1.98 17.01 -16.54
C SER A 239 -2.50 15.73 -15.87
N SER A 240 -3.25 15.88 -14.78
CA SER A 240 -4.08 14.82 -14.20
C SER A 240 -5.53 15.31 -14.07
N SER A 241 -6.47 14.35 -14.07
CA SER A 241 -7.88 14.60 -13.80
C SER A 241 -8.12 15.31 -12.47
N GLN A 242 -9.17 16.13 -12.43
CA GLN A 242 -9.51 16.93 -11.25
C GLN A 242 -10.05 16.07 -10.10
N PRO A 243 -9.78 16.47 -8.85
CA PRO A 243 -10.38 15.84 -7.68
C PRO A 243 -11.87 16.18 -7.60
N VAL A 244 -12.73 15.17 -7.56
CA VAL A 244 -14.15 15.32 -7.29
C VAL A 244 -14.37 15.08 -5.80
N SER A 245 -14.87 16.09 -5.08
CA SER A 245 -15.32 15.90 -3.69
C SER A 245 -16.59 15.06 -3.69
N ARG A 246 -16.63 14.01 -2.88
CA ARG A 246 -17.80 13.13 -2.76
C ARG A 246 -18.15 12.98 -1.30
N VAL A 247 -19.41 13.18 -0.96
CA VAL A 247 -19.89 12.98 0.41
C VAL A 247 -20.55 11.61 0.49
N SER A 248 -20.13 10.80 1.46
CA SER A 248 -20.80 9.53 1.78
C SER A 248 -21.44 9.61 3.15
N ARG A 249 -22.70 9.18 3.25
CA ARG A 249 -23.34 8.95 4.54
C ARG A 249 -24.05 7.61 4.53
N VAL A 250 -23.63 6.74 5.43
CA VAL A 250 -24.27 5.44 5.63
C VAL A 250 -25.37 5.58 6.68
N SER A 251 -26.56 5.12 6.33
CA SER A 251 -27.74 5.07 7.20
C SER A 251 -28.24 3.63 7.24
N SER A 252 -28.18 3.00 8.42
CA SER A 252 -28.70 1.64 8.61
C SER A 252 -30.18 1.55 8.28
N LYS A 253 -30.93 2.63 8.52
CA LYS A 253 -32.35 2.73 8.19
C LYS A 253 -32.57 2.67 6.68
N THR A 254 -31.90 3.55 5.95
CA THR A 254 -32.00 3.61 4.48
C THR A 254 -31.57 2.29 3.82
N LEU A 255 -30.50 1.67 4.31
CA LEU A 255 -30.05 0.37 3.81
C LEU A 255 -31.10 -0.73 4.07
N LEU A 256 -31.65 -0.81 5.28
CA LEU A 256 -32.64 -1.84 5.61
C LEU A 256 -33.97 -1.60 4.89
N ASP A 257 -34.40 -0.33 4.76
CA ASP A 257 -35.57 0.05 3.97
C ASP A 257 -35.41 -0.36 2.49
N THR A 258 -34.19 -0.25 1.94
CA THR A 258 -33.90 -0.61 0.55
C THR A 258 -33.90 -2.13 0.33
N TYR A 259 -33.19 -2.89 1.17
CA TYR A 259 -32.95 -4.32 0.94
C TYR A 259 -33.93 -5.26 1.67
N GLN A 260 -34.58 -4.80 2.75
CA GLN A 260 -35.47 -5.60 3.60
C GLN A 260 -36.60 -4.73 4.22
N PRO A 261 -37.49 -4.14 3.40
CA PRO A 261 -38.46 -3.14 3.86
C PRO A 261 -39.42 -3.67 4.93
N GLN A 262 -39.86 -4.92 4.82
CA GLN A 262 -40.75 -5.56 5.80
C GLN A 262 -40.09 -5.66 7.18
N LEU A 263 -38.80 -6.00 7.22
CA LEU A 263 -38.04 -6.06 8.48
C LEU A 263 -37.87 -4.65 9.06
N ALA A 264 -37.57 -3.66 8.23
CA ALA A 264 -37.37 -2.28 8.66
C ALA A 264 -38.64 -1.67 9.29
N GLN A 265 -39.82 -1.99 8.75
CA GLN A 265 -41.10 -1.54 9.31
C GLN A 265 -41.38 -2.11 10.72
N SER A 266 -40.82 -3.27 11.07
CA SER A 266 -40.98 -3.90 12.40
C SER A 266 -40.09 -3.29 13.51
N PHE A 267 -39.24 -2.33 13.18
CA PHE A 267 -38.26 -1.75 14.10
C PHE A 267 -38.81 -0.51 14.83
N GLY A 268 -38.99 -0.64 16.15
CA GLY A 268 -39.20 0.52 17.04
C GLY A 268 -37.92 1.30 17.35
N PRO A 269 -38.01 2.46 18.06
CA PRO A 269 -36.88 3.35 18.33
C PRO A 269 -35.68 2.66 19.02
N ILE A 270 -35.96 1.77 19.98
CA ILE A 270 -34.92 1.02 20.71
C ILE A 270 -34.18 0.06 19.77
N LYS A 271 -34.90 -0.71 18.93
CA LYS A 271 -34.28 -1.63 17.96
C LYS A 271 -33.38 -0.87 16.98
N TRP A 272 -33.81 0.30 16.51
CA TRP A 272 -32.98 1.17 15.68
C TRP A 272 -31.75 1.72 16.39
N ALA A 273 -31.89 2.14 17.66
CA ALA A 273 -30.75 2.59 18.46
C ALA A 273 -29.72 1.46 18.63
N THR A 274 -30.18 0.24 18.94
CA THR A 274 -29.34 -0.95 19.09
C THR A 274 -28.63 -1.31 17.79
N LEU A 275 -29.33 -1.32 16.65
CA LEU A 275 -28.72 -1.63 15.35
C LEU A 275 -27.65 -0.61 14.96
N ARG A 276 -27.94 0.69 15.09
CA ARG A 276 -26.98 1.77 14.81
C ARG A 276 -25.75 1.68 15.70
N TRP A 277 -25.95 1.34 16.97
CA TRP A 277 -24.86 1.08 17.90
C TRP A 277 -24.03 -0.15 17.49
N LEU A 278 -24.69 -1.27 17.16
CA LEU A 278 -24.06 -2.54 16.76
C LEU A 278 -23.19 -2.39 15.51
N ILE A 279 -23.68 -1.66 14.50
CA ILE A 279 -22.93 -1.35 13.27
C ILE A 279 -21.91 -0.22 13.49
N ALA A 280 -21.94 0.45 14.65
CA ALA A 280 -21.13 1.62 14.96
C ALA A 280 -21.27 2.74 13.90
N GLU A 281 -22.50 2.97 13.44
CA GLU A 281 -22.84 3.90 12.35
C GLU A 281 -22.23 5.29 12.55
N LYS A 282 -22.34 5.86 13.77
CA LYS A 282 -21.75 7.18 14.08
C LYS A 282 -20.24 7.21 13.86
N ARG A 283 -19.53 6.14 14.23
CA ARG A 283 -18.07 6.07 14.05
C ARG A 283 -17.68 5.84 12.59
N LEU A 284 -18.48 5.05 11.87
CA LEU A 284 -18.30 4.84 10.43
C LEU A 284 -18.45 6.16 9.67
N ASN A 285 -19.55 6.90 9.92
CA ASN A 285 -19.78 8.20 9.29
C ASN A 285 -18.71 9.24 9.66
N LYS A 286 -18.18 9.24 10.90
CA LYS A 286 -17.04 10.07 11.26
C LYS A 286 -15.76 9.73 10.48
N LEU A 287 -15.57 8.47 10.10
CA LEU A 287 -14.45 8.06 9.26
C LEU A 287 -14.70 8.49 7.81
N LEU A 288 -15.90 8.26 7.27
CA LEU A 288 -16.28 8.67 5.92
C LEU A 288 -16.17 10.18 5.72
N GLN A 289 -16.59 10.97 6.71
CA GLN A 289 -16.45 12.42 6.68
C GLN A 289 -14.98 12.89 6.52
N LYS A 290 -14.02 12.13 7.06
CA LYS A 290 -12.58 12.42 6.87
C LYS A 290 -12.07 12.05 5.47
N LEU A 291 -12.88 11.37 4.68
CA LEU A 291 -12.61 10.96 3.29
C LEU A 291 -13.34 11.85 2.27
N ASP A 292 -14.26 12.73 2.68
CA ASP A 292 -15.05 13.58 1.77
C ASP A 292 -14.22 14.48 0.84
N SER A 293 -13.09 14.97 1.35
CA SER A 293 -12.14 15.80 0.59
C SER A 293 -11.01 14.99 -0.07
N VAL A 294 -11.03 13.66 0.07
CA VAL A 294 -9.99 12.78 -0.46
C VAL A 294 -10.38 12.36 -1.89
N PRO A 295 -9.49 12.53 -2.87
CA PRO A 295 -9.71 12.05 -4.23
C PRO A 295 -10.03 10.55 -4.29
N PRO A 296 -10.94 10.08 -5.19
CA PRO A 296 -11.39 8.69 -5.22
C PRO A 296 -10.29 7.62 -5.31
N ASP A 297 -9.23 7.90 -6.09
CA ASP A 297 -8.04 7.05 -6.27
C ASP A 297 -7.17 6.92 -5.01
N ARG A 298 -7.40 7.76 -3.99
CA ARG A 298 -6.67 7.77 -2.72
C ARG A 298 -7.48 7.33 -1.52
N VAL A 299 -8.78 7.09 -1.69
CA VAL A 299 -9.70 6.81 -0.59
C VAL A 299 -9.23 5.58 0.20
N ALA A 300 -8.80 4.52 -0.51
CA ALA A 300 -8.35 3.28 0.12
C ALA A 300 -7.07 3.48 0.95
N ASP A 301 -6.05 4.15 0.38
CA ASP A 301 -4.82 4.51 1.08
C ASP A 301 -5.12 5.32 2.36
N LYS A 302 -5.95 6.35 2.24
CA LYS A 302 -6.26 7.23 3.37
C LYS A 302 -7.07 6.50 4.45
N ALA A 303 -8.02 5.66 4.04
CA ALA A 303 -8.78 4.83 4.97
C ALA A 303 -7.85 3.89 5.75
N LEU A 304 -6.90 3.21 5.11
CA LEU A 304 -5.92 2.36 5.80
C LEU A 304 -5.10 3.14 6.83
N GLN A 305 -4.66 4.36 6.52
CA GLN A 305 -3.95 5.21 7.47
C GLN A 305 -4.79 5.59 8.69
N LEU A 306 -6.04 6.03 8.47
CA LEU A 306 -6.99 6.41 9.52
C LEU A 306 -7.34 5.22 10.41
N LEU A 307 -7.49 4.04 9.81
CA LEU A 307 -7.69 2.77 10.52
C LEU A 307 -6.41 2.31 11.24
N GLY A 308 -5.24 2.77 10.78
CA GLY A 308 -3.95 2.41 11.31
C GLY A 308 -3.49 1.02 10.94
N VAL A 309 -3.72 0.65 9.68
CA VAL A 309 -3.29 -0.59 9.05
C VAL A 309 -2.15 -0.26 8.10
N GLU A 310 -1.02 -0.98 8.23
CA GLU A 310 0.17 -0.85 7.38
C GLU A 310 0.44 -2.23 6.75
N PRO A 311 -0.23 -2.59 5.64
CA PRO A 311 -0.09 -3.91 5.02
C PRO A 311 1.32 -4.15 4.51
N GLU A 312 1.84 -5.35 4.74
CA GLU A 312 3.12 -5.83 4.21
C GLU A 312 2.87 -6.61 2.92
N LEU A 313 3.08 -5.96 1.78
CA LEU A 313 2.89 -6.52 0.45
C LEU A 313 4.16 -7.20 -0.06
N GLN A 314 3.99 -8.39 -0.62
CA GLN A 314 4.99 -9.13 -1.38
C GLN A 314 4.36 -9.59 -2.70
N ALA A 315 5.00 -9.28 -3.82
CA ALA A 315 4.55 -9.72 -5.14
C ALA A 315 5.66 -10.54 -5.79
N MET A 316 5.33 -11.74 -6.31
CA MET A 316 6.30 -12.59 -7.01
C MET A 316 6.79 -11.89 -8.27
N ARG A 317 5.82 -11.41 -9.05
CA ARG A 317 6.02 -10.52 -10.19
C ARG A 317 4.71 -9.80 -10.44
N TRP A 318 4.81 -8.50 -10.68
CA TRP A 318 3.62 -7.77 -11.04
C TRP A 318 3.19 -8.06 -12.49
N PRO A 319 1.88 -8.28 -12.76
CA PRO A 319 1.36 -8.39 -14.11
C PRO A 319 1.52 -7.10 -14.93
N ASP A 320 1.64 -7.21 -16.25
CA ASP A 320 1.64 -6.06 -17.17
C ASP A 320 0.37 -5.21 -16.99
N ALA A 321 0.53 -3.88 -16.93
CA ALA A 321 -0.57 -2.92 -16.82
C ALA A 321 -1.59 -3.01 -17.97
N ASN A 322 -1.15 -3.43 -19.16
CA ASN A 322 -1.99 -3.55 -20.36
C ASN A 322 -2.71 -4.90 -20.47
N ALA A 323 -2.42 -5.86 -19.59
CA ALA A 323 -3.06 -7.16 -19.61
C ALA A 323 -4.52 -7.09 -19.15
N ARG A 324 -5.35 -8.01 -19.67
CA ARG A 324 -6.75 -8.17 -19.24
C ARG A 324 -6.78 -9.03 -17.97
N LEU A 325 -6.72 -8.38 -16.81
CA LEU A 325 -6.51 -9.07 -15.53
C LEU A 325 -7.82 -9.33 -14.77
N VAL A 326 -7.82 -10.42 -14.01
CA VAL A 326 -8.79 -10.74 -12.94
C VAL A 326 -8.00 -11.14 -11.69
N PHE A 327 -7.90 -10.24 -10.73
CA PHE A 327 -7.33 -10.48 -9.42
C PHE A 327 -8.34 -11.22 -8.55
N VAL A 328 -7.94 -12.39 -8.04
CA VAL A 328 -8.75 -13.17 -7.10
C VAL A 328 -8.06 -13.24 -5.76
N CYS A 329 -8.80 -13.04 -4.67
CA CYS A 329 -8.25 -13.04 -3.32
C CYS A 329 -9.17 -13.72 -2.33
N ASN A 330 -8.58 -14.30 -1.27
CA ASN A 330 -9.35 -14.68 -0.09
C ASN A 330 -9.85 -13.43 0.66
N HIS A 331 -10.86 -13.62 1.52
CA HIS A 331 -11.52 -12.50 2.21
C HIS A 331 -11.59 -12.68 3.75
N PRO A 332 -10.48 -12.64 4.50
CA PRO A 332 -10.50 -12.97 5.93
C PRO A 332 -11.25 -11.98 6.84
N THR A 333 -11.29 -10.69 6.49
CA THR A 333 -11.82 -9.62 7.35
C THR A 333 -13.01 -8.88 6.76
N GLY A 334 -13.15 -8.85 5.43
CA GLY A 334 -14.18 -8.08 4.77
C GLY A 334 -13.67 -6.72 4.30
N GLY A 335 -14.17 -5.65 4.91
CA GLY A 335 -13.90 -4.27 4.48
C GLY A 335 -12.41 -3.93 4.41
N VAL A 336 -11.60 -4.38 5.37
CA VAL A 336 -10.16 -4.11 5.40
C VAL A 336 -9.45 -4.79 4.22
N ASP A 337 -9.83 -6.03 3.86
CA ASP A 337 -9.23 -6.74 2.73
C ASP A 337 -9.46 -6.00 1.40
N GLY A 338 -10.69 -5.49 1.22
CA GLY A 338 -11.05 -4.67 0.07
C GLY A 338 -10.19 -3.41 -0.01
N LEU A 339 -10.03 -2.69 1.11
CA LEU A 339 -9.17 -1.51 1.17
C LEU A 339 -7.69 -1.84 0.87
N ILE A 340 -7.17 -2.96 1.39
CA ILE A 340 -5.80 -3.41 1.11
C ILE A 340 -5.59 -3.68 -0.38
N ALA A 341 -6.47 -4.47 -0.98
CA ALA A 341 -6.36 -4.85 -2.38
C ALA A 341 -6.52 -3.62 -3.29
N ILE A 342 -7.49 -2.74 -3.03
CA ILE A 342 -7.70 -1.51 -3.80
C ILE A 342 -6.48 -0.59 -3.69
N ALA A 343 -5.96 -0.34 -2.48
CA ALA A 343 -4.80 0.52 -2.26
C ALA A 343 -3.53 0.00 -2.96
N ALA A 344 -3.37 -1.33 -3.04
CA ALA A 344 -2.25 -1.94 -3.75
C ALA A 344 -2.41 -1.84 -5.28
N LEU A 345 -3.60 -2.14 -5.79
CA LEU A 345 -3.85 -2.33 -7.22
C LEU A 345 -4.09 -1.01 -7.96
N GLN A 346 -4.83 -0.05 -7.39
CA GLN A 346 -5.17 1.20 -8.09
C GLN A 346 -3.95 2.02 -8.51
N LYS A 347 -2.85 1.97 -7.75
CA LYS A 347 -1.59 2.66 -8.07
C LYS A 347 -1.01 2.21 -9.43
N ARG A 348 -1.21 0.94 -9.78
CA ARG A 348 -0.73 0.34 -11.03
C ARG A 348 -1.82 0.23 -12.09
N TYR A 349 -3.08 0.11 -11.66
CA TYR A 349 -4.25 -0.08 -12.51
C TYR A 349 -5.31 0.99 -12.19
N PRO A 350 -5.16 2.24 -12.66
CA PRO A 350 -6.05 3.34 -12.29
C PRO A 350 -7.53 3.11 -12.65
N ASN A 351 -7.79 2.30 -13.67
CA ASN A 351 -9.13 1.92 -14.13
C ASN A 351 -9.64 0.60 -13.49
N LEU A 352 -9.10 0.19 -12.34
CA LEU A 352 -9.53 -1.00 -11.60
C LEU A 352 -11.03 -0.97 -11.31
N ARG A 353 -11.69 -2.12 -11.50
CA ARG A 353 -13.09 -2.35 -11.15
C ARG A 353 -13.20 -3.49 -10.14
N VAL A 354 -14.04 -3.33 -9.11
CA VAL A 354 -14.19 -4.26 -8.00
C VAL A 354 -15.58 -4.88 -8.05
N ILE A 355 -15.65 -6.20 -8.19
CA ILE A 355 -16.93 -6.92 -8.13
C ILE A 355 -17.31 -7.08 -6.66
N ALA A 356 -18.39 -6.42 -6.25
CA ALA A 356 -18.81 -6.39 -4.86
C ALA A 356 -20.32 -6.20 -4.69
N ASN A 357 -20.80 -6.32 -3.45
CA ASN A 357 -22.19 -6.14 -3.08
C ASN A 357 -22.69 -4.72 -3.42
N ASP A 358 -23.90 -4.62 -3.97
CA ASP A 358 -24.57 -3.36 -4.31
C ASP A 358 -24.74 -2.40 -3.13
N ALA A 359 -24.79 -2.89 -1.89
CA ALA A 359 -24.76 -2.05 -0.70
C ALA A 359 -23.54 -1.13 -0.62
N LEU A 360 -22.41 -1.49 -1.24
CA LEU A 360 -21.22 -0.64 -1.30
C LEU A 360 -21.38 0.57 -2.24
N LEU A 361 -22.39 0.60 -3.10
CA LEU A 361 -22.71 1.79 -3.90
C LEU A 361 -23.15 2.97 -3.05
N THR A 362 -23.58 2.73 -1.80
CA THR A 362 -23.87 3.81 -0.83
C THR A 362 -22.61 4.58 -0.38
N LEU A 363 -21.42 4.01 -0.64
CA LEU A 363 -20.14 4.66 -0.44
C LEU A 363 -19.76 5.38 -1.73
N SER A 364 -20.20 6.63 -1.89
CA SER A 364 -19.95 7.46 -3.08
C SER A 364 -18.47 7.56 -3.44
N HIS A 365 -17.57 7.48 -2.45
CA HIS A 365 -16.12 7.45 -2.65
C HIS A 365 -15.62 6.24 -3.46
N LEU A 366 -16.32 5.11 -3.40
CA LEU A 366 -15.94 3.86 -4.06
C LEU A 366 -16.85 3.52 -5.25
N GLN A 367 -17.95 4.24 -5.44
CA GLN A 367 -19.03 3.89 -6.37
C GLN A 367 -18.54 3.65 -7.81
N ASP A 368 -17.58 4.46 -8.30
CA ASP A 368 -17.01 4.33 -9.65
C ASP A 368 -16.16 3.07 -9.84
N LEU A 369 -15.72 2.45 -8.74
CA LEU A 369 -14.94 1.23 -8.77
C LEU A 369 -15.86 0.02 -8.77
N ILE A 370 -17.04 0.11 -8.16
CA ILE A 370 -17.88 -1.05 -7.91
C ILE A 370 -18.60 -1.51 -9.19
N VAL A 371 -18.45 -2.79 -9.49
CA VAL A 371 -19.35 -3.56 -10.36
C VAL A 371 -20.32 -4.29 -9.42
N PRO A 372 -21.58 -3.85 -9.32
CA PRO A 372 -22.49 -4.35 -8.30
C PRO A 372 -22.95 -5.78 -8.58
N VAL A 373 -23.07 -6.55 -7.51
CA VAL A 373 -23.68 -7.88 -7.49
C VAL A 373 -24.69 -7.92 -6.35
N SER A 374 -25.97 -8.07 -6.69
CA SER A 374 -27.03 -8.17 -5.70
C SER A 374 -26.91 -9.49 -4.94
N VAL A 375 -26.82 -9.36 -3.62
CA VAL A 375 -26.82 -10.48 -2.67
C VAL A 375 -28.25 -10.78 -2.18
N PHE A 376 -29.15 -9.80 -2.28
CA PHE A 376 -30.50 -9.85 -1.70
C PHE A 376 -31.65 -10.00 -2.73
N GLU A 377 -31.40 -9.83 -4.04
CA GLU A 377 -32.41 -9.89 -5.11
C GLU A 377 -32.04 -10.83 -6.27
N ALA A 378 -32.97 -11.00 -7.24
CA ALA A 378 -32.90 -11.98 -8.32
C ALA A 378 -31.60 -11.91 -9.16
N ARG A 379 -30.95 -13.07 -9.31
CA ARG A 379 -29.60 -13.28 -9.90
C ARG A 379 -29.37 -12.73 -11.34
N LYS A 380 -30.43 -12.37 -12.09
CA LYS A 380 -30.31 -12.05 -13.53
C LYS A 380 -29.59 -10.71 -13.80
N ALA A 381 -29.97 -9.62 -13.12
CA ALA A 381 -29.38 -8.29 -13.36
C ALA A 381 -27.89 -8.21 -12.96
N SER A 382 -27.54 -8.80 -11.81
CA SER A 382 -26.15 -8.95 -11.34
C SER A 382 -25.26 -9.69 -12.35
N THR A 383 -25.84 -10.66 -13.06
CA THR A 383 -25.09 -11.47 -14.05
C THR A 383 -24.69 -10.65 -15.27
N ALA A 384 -25.54 -9.70 -15.72
CA ALA A 384 -25.26 -8.86 -16.88
C ALA A 384 -24.10 -7.88 -16.62
N ALA A 385 -24.13 -7.16 -15.49
CA ALA A 385 -23.08 -6.20 -15.12
C ALA A 385 -21.70 -6.88 -14.95
N VAL A 386 -21.67 -8.05 -14.30
CA VAL A 386 -20.45 -8.85 -14.18
C VAL A 386 -19.96 -9.33 -15.55
N THR A 387 -20.84 -9.86 -16.38
CA THR A 387 -20.47 -10.33 -17.73
C THR A 387 -19.90 -9.19 -18.58
N GLN A 388 -20.50 -8.01 -18.54
CA GLN A 388 -20.00 -6.82 -19.23
C GLN A 388 -18.63 -6.37 -18.69
N ALA A 389 -18.45 -6.40 -17.37
CA ALA A 389 -17.16 -6.08 -16.76
C ALA A 389 -16.06 -7.05 -17.22
N PHE A 390 -16.36 -8.36 -17.31
CA PHE A 390 -15.46 -9.37 -17.86
C PHE A 390 -15.18 -9.19 -19.35
N ALA A 391 -16.16 -8.75 -20.15
CA ALA A 391 -15.95 -8.40 -21.55
C ALA A 391 -15.03 -7.17 -21.73
N GLY A 392 -15.11 -6.20 -20.82
CA GLY A 392 -14.29 -4.98 -20.83
C GLY A 392 -12.78 -5.20 -20.66
N LYS A 393 -11.99 -4.13 -20.86
CA LYS A 393 -10.52 -4.15 -20.71
C LYS A 393 -10.03 -3.86 -19.29
N ALA A 394 -10.83 -3.15 -18.49
CA ALA A 394 -10.49 -2.72 -17.14
C ALA A 394 -10.16 -3.91 -16.22
N PRO A 395 -9.03 -3.92 -15.49
CA PRO A 395 -8.70 -4.98 -14.53
C PRO A 395 -9.81 -5.17 -13.49
N LEU A 396 -10.07 -6.42 -13.12
CA LEU A 396 -11.12 -6.77 -12.16
C LEU A 396 -10.53 -7.28 -10.85
N LEU A 397 -11.06 -6.85 -9.71
CA LEU A 397 -10.83 -7.44 -8.40
C LEU A 397 -12.07 -8.20 -7.95
N VAL A 398 -11.90 -9.46 -7.54
CA VAL A 398 -12.98 -10.33 -7.10
C VAL A 398 -12.57 -11.11 -5.85
N PHE A 399 -13.47 -11.19 -4.86
CA PHE A 399 -13.38 -12.11 -3.73
C PHE A 399 -14.30 -13.31 -4.00
N PRO A 400 -13.80 -14.42 -4.59
CA PRO A 400 -14.67 -15.39 -5.28
C PRO A 400 -15.60 -16.18 -4.37
N ALA A 401 -15.32 -16.24 -3.07
CA ALA A 401 -16.17 -16.90 -2.08
C ALA A 401 -17.45 -16.09 -1.76
N GLY A 402 -17.45 -14.78 -1.99
CA GLY A 402 -18.58 -13.89 -1.69
C GLY A 402 -18.90 -13.71 -0.20
N LYS A 403 -18.04 -14.21 0.70
CA LYS A 403 -18.20 -14.12 2.15
C LYS A 403 -16.85 -14.01 2.83
N THR A 404 -16.86 -13.57 4.10
CA THR A 404 -15.65 -13.48 4.91
C THR A 404 -15.24 -14.83 5.50
N ALA A 405 -13.95 -15.03 5.75
CA ALA A 405 -13.43 -16.30 6.27
C ALA A 405 -13.97 -16.69 7.65
N ARG A 406 -14.05 -17.99 7.89
CA ARG A 406 -14.43 -18.63 9.16
C ARG A 406 -13.46 -19.74 9.48
N TYR A 407 -13.35 -20.09 10.76
CA TYR A 407 -12.58 -21.26 11.15
C TYR A 407 -13.30 -22.54 10.71
N SER A 408 -12.58 -23.38 9.98
CA SER A 408 -13.00 -24.74 9.66
C SER A 408 -13.02 -25.62 10.91
N VAL A 409 -13.57 -26.82 10.79
CA VAL A 409 -13.52 -27.84 11.87
C VAL A 409 -12.09 -28.22 12.25
N HIS A 410 -11.13 -28.05 11.34
CA HIS A 410 -9.70 -28.31 11.56
C HIS A 410 -8.96 -27.08 12.12
N GLY A 411 -9.66 -25.97 12.42
CA GLY A 411 -9.06 -24.77 12.99
C GLY A 411 -8.37 -23.85 11.96
N GLU A 412 -8.53 -24.11 10.67
CA GLU A 412 -7.96 -23.27 9.60
C GLU A 412 -8.92 -22.15 9.22
N LEU A 413 -8.38 -20.96 8.91
CA LEU A 413 -9.20 -19.82 8.50
C LEU A 413 -9.46 -19.85 6.99
N ASP A 414 -10.69 -20.16 6.60
CA ASP A 414 -11.08 -20.43 5.22
C ASP A 414 -12.36 -19.64 4.82
N ASP A 415 -12.39 -19.03 3.63
CA ASP A 415 -13.54 -18.29 3.10
C ASP A 415 -14.58 -19.13 2.34
N GLY A 416 -14.34 -20.42 2.15
CA GLY A 416 -15.24 -21.40 1.56
C GLY A 416 -14.94 -21.67 0.08
N ALA A 417 -15.93 -22.24 -0.63
CA ALA A 417 -15.77 -22.56 -2.03
C ALA A 417 -15.72 -21.29 -2.90
N TRP A 418 -14.73 -21.20 -3.79
CA TRP A 418 -14.64 -20.13 -4.78
C TRP A 418 -15.59 -20.39 -5.96
N ALA A 419 -16.27 -19.34 -6.43
CA ALA A 419 -17.29 -19.46 -7.48
C ALA A 419 -16.69 -19.84 -8.85
N LYS A 420 -17.14 -20.96 -9.44
CA LYS A 420 -16.73 -21.42 -10.78
C LYS A 420 -16.92 -20.41 -11.91
N SER A 421 -17.90 -19.50 -11.77
CA SER A 421 -18.20 -18.48 -12.77
C SER A 421 -17.01 -17.58 -13.08
N ILE A 422 -16.09 -17.39 -12.11
CA ILE A 422 -14.86 -16.62 -12.32
C ILE A 422 -13.96 -17.30 -13.35
N ALA A 423 -13.78 -18.62 -13.27
CA ALA A 423 -13.05 -19.38 -14.29
C ALA A 423 -13.80 -19.36 -15.63
N THR A 424 -15.12 -19.62 -15.62
CA THR A 424 -15.95 -19.62 -16.83
C THR A 424 -15.81 -18.32 -17.62
N LEU A 425 -15.93 -17.18 -16.94
CA LEU A 425 -15.86 -15.85 -17.56
C LEU A 425 -14.41 -15.46 -17.93
N SER A 426 -13.42 -15.84 -17.12
CA SER A 426 -12.01 -15.58 -17.43
C SER A 426 -11.58 -16.30 -18.70
N LEU A 427 -11.96 -17.57 -18.86
CA LEU A 427 -11.69 -18.35 -20.07
C LEU A 427 -12.44 -17.77 -21.28
N ARG A 428 -13.75 -17.51 -21.14
CA ARG A 428 -14.59 -16.94 -22.21
C ARG A 428 -14.04 -15.62 -22.75
N TYR A 429 -13.62 -14.72 -21.87
CA TYR A 429 -13.16 -13.38 -22.26
C TYR A 429 -11.62 -13.25 -22.29
N ARG A 430 -10.92 -14.40 -22.31
CA ARG A 430 -9.46 -14.50 -22.41
C ARG A 430 -8.73 -13.57 -21.44
N ARG A 431 -9.11 -13.63 -20.17
CA ARG A 431 -8.51 -12.83 -19.10
C ARG A 431 -7.53 -13.66 -18.30
N SER A 432 -6.39 -13.07 -17.97
CA SER A 432 -5.41 -13.70 -17.09
C SER A 432 -5.83 -13.56 -15.64
N LEU A 433 -5.78 -14.66 -14.90
CA LEU A 433 -6.22 -14.72 -13.51
C LEU A 433 -5.00 -14.60 -12.58
N VAL A 434 -5.06 -13.72 -11.59
CA VAL A 434 -3.95 -13.43 -10.68
C VAL A 434 -4.34 -13.82 -9.26
N PRO A 435 -3.84 -14.96 -8.74
CA PRO A 435 -4.08 -15.35 -7.35
C PRO A 435 -3.40 -14.37 -6.39
N MET A 436 -4.15 -13.99 -5.35
CA MET A 436 -3.65 -13.18 -4.24
C MET A 436 -4.10 -13.78 -2.92
N PHE A 437 -3.37 -13.47 -1.85
CA PHE A 437 -3.70 -13.95 -0.51
C PHE A 437 -3.42 -12.88 0.55
N ILE A 438 -4.40 -12.63 1.40
CA ILE A 438 -4.31 -11.77 2.56
C ILE A 438 -4.28 -12.66 3.80
N GLN A 439 -3.20 -12.54 4.56
CA GLN A 439 -3.06 -13.18 5.87
C GLN A 439 -3.47 -12.20 6.96
N SER A 440 -4.72 -12.33 7.41
CA SER A 440 -5.33 -11.49 8.45
C SER A 440 -6.45 -12.26 9.14
N ARG A 441 -7.09 -11.65 10.14
CA ARG A 441 -8.29 -12.19 10.80
C ARG A 441 -9.08 -11.10 11.51
N ASN A 442 -10.38 -11.33 11.68
CA ASN A 442 -11.24 -10.57 12.60
C ASN A 442 -10.95 -10.90 14.07
N SER A 443 -11.59 -10.17 14.97
CA SER A 443 -11.49 -10.36 16.42
C SER A 443 -12.01 -11.74 16.86
N SER A 444 -11.57 -12.20 18.03
CA SER A 444 -12.09 -13.45 18.62
C SER A 444 -13.59 -13.40 18.89
N LEU A 445 -14.15 -12.22 19.19
CA LEU A 445 -15.59 -12.03 19.42
C LEU A 445 -16.41 -12.36 18.17
N PHE A 446 -15.96 -11.92 17.00
CA PHE A 446 -16.60 -12.21 15.72
C PHE A 446 -16.75 -13.73 15.50
N TYR A 447 -15.69 -14.50 15.76
CA TYR A 447 -15.72 -15.95 15.61
C TYR A 447 -16.49 -16.65 16.74
N CYS A 448 -16.46 -16.12 17.96
CA CYS A 448 -17.26 -16.62 19.07
C CYS A 448 -18.75 -16.56 18.74
N ILE A 449 -19.23 -15.41 18.25
CA ILE A 449 -20.63 -15.22 17.85
C ILE A 449 -21.01 -16.19 16.73
N HIS A 450 -20.14 -16.37 15.73
CA HIS A 450 -20.38 -17.37 14.67
C HIS A 450 -20.54 -18.80 15.24
N LYS A 451 -19.66 -19.21 16.15
CA LYS A 451 -19.73 -20.53 16.79
C LYS A 451 -21.01 -20.71 17.59
N VAL A 452 -21.34 -19.75 18.45
CA VAL A 452 -22.58 -19.77 19.26
C VAL A 452 -23.81 -19.78 18.35
N ARG A 453 -23.84 -18.96 17.30
CA ARG A 453 -24.93 -18.93 16.33
C ARG A 453 -25.16 -20.29 15.67
N ASN A 454 -24.10 -20.95 15.23
CA ASN A 454 -24.19 -22.28 14.62
C ASN A 454 -24.65 -23.33 15.66
N LEU A 455 -24.13 -23.27 16.88
CA LEU A 455 -24.53 -24.18 17.98
C LEU A 455 -26.03 -24.05 18.31
N LEU A 456 -26.56 -22.82 18.28
CA LEU A 456 -27.96 -22.52 18.53
C LEU A 456 -28.86 -22.67 17.29
N GLY A 457 -28.32 -23.06 16.12
CA GLY A 457 -29.11 -23.23 14.89
C GLY A 457 -29.70 -21.94 14.30
N ILE A 458 -29.20 -20.76 14.69
CA ILE A 458 -29.74 -19.47 14.25
C ILE A 458 -29.33 -19.21 12.78
N ARG A 459 -30.31 -19.08 11.88
CA ARG A 459 -30.09 -18.87 10.44
C ARG A 459 -29.62 -17.46 10.08
N LEU A 460 -30.01 -16.44 10.85
CA LEU A 460 -29.65 -15.05 10.60
C LEU A 460 -28.15 -14.83 10.84
N ASN A 461 -27.42 -14.31 9.85
CA ASN A 461 -25.96 -14.12 9.92
C ASN A 461 -25.58 -12.92 10.81
N LEU A 462 -25.74 -13.09 12.12
CA LEU A 462 -25.54 -12.05 13.13
C LEU A 462 -24.11 -11.49 13.15
N GLU A 463 -23.11 -12.33 12.88
CA GLU A 463 -21.72 -11.87 12.89
C GLU A 463 -21.42 -10.85 11.79
N MET A 464 -22.16 -10.86 10.67
CA MET A 464 -21.99 -9.85 9.61
C MET A 464 -22.27 -8.43 10.09
N LEU A 465 -23.18 -8.25 11.06
CA LEU A 465 -23.49 -6.94 11.63
C LEU A 465 -22.30 -6.33 12.39
N LEU A 466 -21.30 -7.13 12.76
CA LEU A 466 -20.08 -6.67 13.41
C LEU A 466 -18.99 -6.27 12.42
N LEU A 467 -19.09 -6.59 11.13
CA LEU A 467 -18.05 -6.28 10.15
C LEU A 467 -17.68 -4.78 10.09
N PRO A 468 -18.62 -3.83 10.20
CA PRO A 468 -18.27 -2.41 10.30
C PRO A 468 -17.42 -2.09 11.53
N ARG A 469 -17.67 -2.74 12.68
CA ARG A 469 -16.83 -2.60 13.88
C ARG A 469 -15.46 -3.24 13.71
N GLU A 470 -15.40 -4.43 13.14
CA GLU A 470 -14.14 -5.11 12.80
C GLU A 470 -13.30 -4.25 11.86
N THR A 471 -13.93 -3.59 10.88
CA THR A 471 -13.27 -2.67 9.96
C THR A 471 -12.76 -1.41 10.66
N LEU A 472 -13.55 -0.82 11.56
CA LEU A 472 -13.16 0.38 12.31
C LEU A 472 -12.09 0.13 13.38
N LYS A 473 -11.95 -1.12 13.83
CA LYS A 473 -10.92 -1.53 14.79
C LYS A 473 -10.29 -2.85 14.33
N PRO A 474 -9.47 -2.83 13.26
CA PRO A 474 -8.86 -4.04 12.74
C PRO A 474 -8.01 -4.72 13.81
N TYR A 475 -8.19 -6.03 13.94
CA TYR A 475 -7.45 -6.83 14.92
C TYR A 475 -5.96 -6.93 14.56
N ILE A 476 -5.66 -7.20 13.28
CA ILE A 476 -4.30 -7.19 12.75
C ILE A 476 -3.98 -5.82 12.14
N ARG A 477 -2.90 -5.18 12.62
CA ARG A 477 -2.46 -3.86 12.14
C ARG A 477 -1.46 -3.92 10.99
N ARG A 478 -0.80 -5.06 10.80
CA ARG A 478 0.18 -5.31 9.73
C ARG A 478 -0.12 -6.64 9.05
N PRO A 479 -1.22 -6.72 8.29
CA PRO A 479 -1.57 -7.93 7.56
C PRO A 479 -0.53 -8.17 6.46
N GLN A 480 -0.21 -9.43 6.19
CA GLN A 480 0.62 -9.77 5.04
C GLN A 480 -0.27 -9.93 3.81
N PHE A 481 0.18 -9.41 2.68
CA PHE A 481 -0.54 -9.46 1.42
C PHE A 481 0.40 -10.00 0.34
N PHE A 482 -0.04 -11.03 -0.35
CA PHE A 482 0.75 -11.76 -1.33
C PHE A 482 0.08 -11.71 -2.69
N ILE A 483 0.86 -11.47 -3.74
CA ILE A 483 0.39 -11.46 -5.14
C ILE A 483 1.25 -12.44 -5.94
N ASP A 484 0.61 -13.40 -6.59
CA ASP A 484 1.26 -14.37 -7.46
C ASP A 484 1.47 -13.83 -8.88
N VAL A 485 2.12 -14.63 -9.72
CA VAL A 485 2.23 -14.36 -11.16
C VAL A 485 0.87 -14.52 -11.86
N PRO A 486 0.62 -13.76 -12.95
CA PRO A 486 -0.61 -13.91 -13.73
C PRO A 486 -0.64 -15.27 -14.45
N MET A 487 -1.75 -15.97 -14.34
CA MET A 487 -2.02 -17.20 -15.09
C MET A 487 -2.81 -16.88 -16.35
N GLN A 488 -2.27 -17.22 -17.50
CA GLN A 488 -2.95 -17.11 -18.78
C GLN A 488 -4.14 -18.09 -18.88
N PRO A 489 -5.10 -17.82 -19.77
CA PRO A 489 -6.26 -18.69 -19.94
C PRO A 489 -5.90 -20.16 -20.19
N ILE A 490 -4.84 -20.44 -20.94
CA ILE A 490 -4.37 -21.81 -21.22
C ILE A 490 -3.86 -22.52 -19.96
N GLU A 491 -3.13 -21.80 -19.10
CA GLU A 491 -2.64 -22.33 -17.82
C GLU A 491 -3.81 -22.61 -16.88
N LEU A 492 -4.76 -21.68 -16.79
CA LEU A 492 -5.99 -21.88 -16.01
C LEU A 492 -6.81 -23.08 -16.50
N GLN A 493 -6.88 -23.28 -17.82
CA GLN A 493 -7.59 -24.43 -18.41
C GLN A 493 -6.94 -25.75 -18.00
N ALA A 494 -5.61 -25.80 -17.91
CA ALA A 494 -4.84 -26.96 -17.51
C ALA A 494 -4.98 -27.30 -16.00
N CYS A 495 -5.40 -26.35 -15.15
CA CYS A 495 -5.53 -26.55 -13.71
C CYS A 495 -6.69 -27.49 -13.29
N GLY A 496 -7.56 -27.93 -14.20
CA GLY A 496 -8.65 -28.86 -13.87
C GLY A 496 -9.59 -29.16 -15.04
N VAL A 497 -10.32 -30.28 -14.94
CA VAL A 497 -11.22 -30.73 -16.03
C VAL A 497 -12.49 -29.88 -16.15
N ASN A 498 -12.91 -29.23 -15.05
CA ASN A 498 -14.05 -28.32 -15.03
C ASN A 498 -13.73 -27.04 -14.25
N ASP A 499 -14.58 -26.02 -14.42
CA ASP A 499 -14.37 -24.69 -13.83
C ASP A 499 -14.33 -24.68 -12.30
N GLN A 500 -15.03 -25.61 -11.64
CA GLN A 500 -15.00 -25.70 -10.18
C GLN A 500 -13.63 -26.19 -9.70
N GLN A 501 -13.08 -27.23 -10.34
CA GLN A 501 -11.74 -27.74 -10.04
C GLN A 501 -10.66 -26.70 -10.33
N ARG A 502 -10.77 -25.96 -11.45
CA ARG A 502 -9.85 -24.85 -11.78
C ARG A 502 -9.84 -23.80 -10.67
N MET A 503 -11.01 -23.38 -10.19
CA MET A 503 -11.10 -22.41 -9.10
C MET A 503 -10.61 -22.97 -7.75
N GLN A 504 -10.81 -24.26 -7.49
CA GLN A 504 -10.26 -24.92 -6.30
C GLN A 504 -8.74 -24.97 -6.33
N TRP A 505 -8.14 -25.26 -7.49
CA TRP A 505 -6.69 -25.20 -7.69
C TRP A 505 -6.17 -23.76 -7.45
N CYS A 506 -6.82 -22.75 -8.04
CA CYS A 506 -6.45 -21.34 -7.85
C CYS A 506 -6.51 -20.93 -6.38
N LYS A 507 -7.52 -21.40 -5.64
CA LYS A 507 -7.63 -21.17 -4.20
C LYS A 507 -6.48 -21.83 -3.45
N ALA A 508 -6.21 -23.10 -3.72
CA ALA A 508 -5.10 -23.82 -3.08
C ALA A 508 -3.76 -23.11 -3.33
N ARG A 509 -3.53 -22.65 -4.57
CA ARG A 509 -2.35 -21.86 -4.95
C ARG A 509 -2.26 -20.55 -4.17
N SER A 510 -3.37 -19.80 -4.07
CA SER A 510 -3.47 -18.57 -3.26
C SER A 510 -3.11 -18.82 -1.80
N TYR A 511 -3.72 -19.82 -1.16
CA TYR A 511 -3.46 -20.16 0.25
C TYR A 511 -2.04 -20.67 0.51
N ALA A 512 -1.37 -21.21 -0.49
CA ALA A 512 0.03 -21.65 -0.39
C ALA A 512 1.06 -20.52 -0.55
N LEU A 513 0.65 -19.31 -0.97
CA LEU A 513 1.57 -18.20 -1.23
C LEU A 513 2.51 -17.87 -0.06
N PRO A 514 2.07 -17.78 1.20
CA PRO A 514 2.99 -17.50 2.31
C PRO A 514 4.15 -18.50 2.39
N ARG A 515 3.90 -19.79 2.09
CA ARG A 515 4.94 -20.83 2.05
C ARG A 515 5.87 -20.64 0.87
N HIS A 516 5.34 -20.43 -0.33
CA HIS A 516 6.15 -20.22 -1.53
C HIS A 516 7.07 -19.00 -1.41
N PHE A 517 6.59 -17.89 -0.84
CA PHE A 517 7.45 -16.73 -0.59
C PHE A 517 8.55 -17.07 0.41
N ASN A 518 8.28 -17.86 1.46
CA ASN A 518 9.31 -18.31 2.40
C ASN A 518 10.36 -19.23 1.77
N GLU A 519 9.95 -20.12 0.85
CA GLU A 519 10.84 -21.07 0.15
C GLU A 519 11.73 -20.37 -0.89
N VAL A 520 11.15 -19.53 -1.75
CA VAL A 520 11.90 -18.70 -2.71
C VAL A 520 12.97 -17.87 -1.97
N ASN A 521 12.59 -17.34 -0.82
CA ASN A 521 13.48 -16.60 0.07
C ASN A 521 14.63 -17.44 0.67
N HIS A 522 14.50 -18.76 0.74
CA HIS A 522 15.54 -19.68 1.18
C HIS A 522 16.52 -20.04 0.07
N ASP A 523 16.06 -20.16 -1.19
CA ASP A 523 16.94 -20.46 -2.33
C ASP A 523 17.92 -19.32 -2.62
N PHE A 524 17.51 -18.05 -2.44
CA PHE A 524 18.43 -16.90 -2.47
C PHE A 524 19.46 -16.88 -1.33
N ARG A 525 19.34 -17.73 -0.30
CA ARG A 525 20.31 -17.82 0.81
C ARG A 525 21.43 -18.82 0.56
N ARG A 526 21.28 -19.74 -0.39
CA ARG A 526 22.33 -20.69 -0.73
C ARG A 526 23.24 -20.07 -1.79
N PRO A 527 24.56 -19.91 -1.56
CA PRO A 527 25.45 -19.60 -2.67
C PRO A 527 25.31 -20.69 -3.73
N PRO A 528 25.49 -20.40 -5.03
CA PRO A 528 25.50 -21.42 -6.06
C PRO A 528 26.53 -22.45 -5.64
N CYS A 529 26.05 -23.65 -5.32
CA CYS A 529 26.91 -24.74 -4.91
C CYS A 529 27.74 -25.09 -6.14
N SER A 530 28.98 -24.58 -6.19
CA SER A 530 29.97 -25.14 -7.08
C SER A 530 30.14 -26.58 -6.62
N ARG A 531 29.50 -27.50 -7.35
CA ARG A 531 29.95 -28.89 -7.34
C ARG A 531 31.39 -28.83 -7.81
N ARG A 532 32.34 -28.76 -6.86
CA ARG A 532 33.71 -29.18 -7.07
C ARG A 532 33.59 -30.61 -7.59
N ALA A 533 33.74 -30.78 -8.89
CA ALA A 533 34.05 -32.08 -9.46
C ALA A 533 35.29 -32.56 -8.72
N LYS A 534 35.14 -33.61 -7.90
CA LYS A 534 36.31 -34.31 -7.36
C LYS A 534 37.10 -34.81 -8.57
N PRO A 535 38.42 -34.54 -8.66
CA PRO A 535 39.23 -35.18 -9.68
C PRO A 535 39.14 -36.70 -9.44
N ARG A 536 38.85 -37.46 -10.50
CA ARG A 536 38.98 -38.92 -10.46
C ARG A 536 40.44 -39.23 -10.12
N PRO A 537 40.73 -40.09 -9.13
CA PRO A 537 42.09 -40.59 -8.96
C PRO A 537 42.40 -41.48 -10.16
N SER A 538 43.53 -41.19 -10.80
CA SER A 538 44.17 -42.09 -11.74
C SER A 538 44.73 -43.28 -10.96
N ALA A 539 44.16 -44.46 -11.19
CA ALA A 539 44.81 -45.76 -11.05
C ALA A 539 44.07 -46.74 -11.97
#